data_AF-A0A1X1JFG4-F1
#
_entry.id   AF-A0A1X1JFG4-F1
#
_cell.length_a   1.000
_cell.length_b   1.000
_cell.length_c   1.000
_cell.angle_alpha   90.00
_cell.angle_beta   90.00
_cell.angle_gamma   90.00
#
_symmetry.space_group_name_H-M   'P 1'
#
loop_
_entity.id
_entity.type
_entity.pdbx_description
1 polymer ?
#
loop_
_entity_poly.entity_id
_entity_poly.type
_entity_poly.pdbx_seq_one_letter_code
_entity_poly.pdbx_strand_id
1 'polypeptide(L)' 'TALLPEWKNTRMYEVEIRIPKGETLSIGKVAPQKISLSGTVLKGGADQILLPQDWPLEWISDFRIVPN' A
#
# COMPACT_ATOMS: atom_id res chain seq x y z
N THR A 1 9.34 -5.20 0.87
CA THR A 1 8.13 -4.52 1.38
C THR A 1 7.70 -5.18 2.68
N ALA A 2 7.15 -4.42 3.63
CA ALA A 2 6.64 -4.97 4.89
C ALA A 2 5.11 -4.97 4.87
N LEU A 3 4.53 -5.96 4.19
CA LEU A 3 3.10 -6.19 4.17
C LEU A 3 2.79 -7.33 5.13
N LEU A 4 2.16 -7.02 6.27
CA LEU A 4 1.79 -8.04 7.24
C LEU A 4 0.68 -8.94 6.68
N PRO A 5 0.82 -10.26 6.73
CA PRO A 5 -0.25 -11.20 6.35
C PRO A 5 -1.56 -10.94 7.12
N GLU A 6 -1.45 -10.49 8.36
CA GLU A 6 -2.59 -10.18 9.25
C GLU A 6 -3.48 -9.06 8.71
N TRP A 7 -2.96 -8.20 7.84
CA TRP A 7 -3.72 -7.14 7.17
C TRP A 7 -4.59 -7.67 6.02
N LYS A 8 -4.49 -8.97 5.69
CA LYS A 8 -5.27 -9.64 4.64
C LYS A 8 -5.18 -8.94 3.27
N ASN A 9 -4.02 -8.34 2.98
CA ASN A 9 -3.75 -7.71 1.70
C ASN A 9 -3.68 -8.73 0.57
N THR A 10 -4.15 -8.36 -0.61
CA THR A 10 -3.87 -9.04 -1.87
C THR A 10 -2.79 -8.29 -2.65
N ARG A 11 -1.94 -9.02 -3.38
CA ARG A 11 -0.98 -8.46 -4.35
C ARG A 11 -1.40 -8.71 -5.80
N MET A 12 -2.67 -9.06 -6.00
CA MET A 12 -3.22 -9.46 -7.30
C MET A 12 -3.33 -8.29 -8.29
N TYR A 13 -3.40 -7.05 -7.81
CA TYR A 13 -3.62 -5.88 -8.65
C TYR A 13 -2.53 -4.84 -8.46
N GLU A 14 -2.14 -4.23 -9.56
CA GLU A 14 -1.37 -2.99 -9.59
C GLU A 14 -2.23 -1.92 -10.26
N VAL A 15 -2.30 -0.73 -9.66
CA VAL A 15 -3.19 0.36 -10.11
C VAL A 15 -2.41 1.66 -10.31
N GLU A 16 -2.77 2.43 -11.34
CA GLU A 16 -2.32 3.82 -11.50
C GLU A 16 -3.36 4.76 -10.91
N ILE A 17 -2.99 5.49 -9.85
CA ILE A 17 -3.88 6.46 -9.17
C ILE A 17 -3.48 7.88 -9.58
N ARG A 18 -4.43 8.65 -10.12
CA ARG A 18 -4.28 10.08 -10.45
C ARG A 18 -4.91 10.93 -9.37
N ILE A 19 -4.07 11.46 -8.50
CA ILE A 19 -4.50 12.26 -7.35
C ILE A 19 -4.81 13.70 -7.82
N PRO A 20 -6.02 14.23 -7.57
CA PRO A 20 -6.39 15.59 -7.93
C PRO A 20 -5.49 16.65 -7.29
N LYS A 21 -5.31 17.76 -7.99
CA LYS A 21 -4.59 18.91 -7.44
C LYS A 21 -5.32 19.46 -6.21
N GLY A 22 -4.56 19.75 -5.16
CA GLY A 22 -5.08 20.32 -3.91
C GLY A 22 -5.26 19.29 -2.79
N GLU A 23 -5.08 18.00 -3.08
CA GLU A 23 -5.10 16.96 -2.05
C GLU A 23 -3.85 17.01 -1.17
N THR A 24 -4.00 16.67 0.11
CA THR A 24 -2.87 16.58 1.05
C THR A 24 -2.57 15.12 1.36
N LEU A 25 -1.34 14.70 1.07
CA LEU A 25 -0.88 13.33 1.30
C LEU A 25 0.22 13.30 2.34
N SER A 26 0.17 12.30 3.20
CA SER A 26 1.31 11.97 4.06
C SER A 26 2.27 11.06 3.30
N ILE A 27 3.55 11.43 3.27
CA ILE A 27 4.63 10.63 2.66
C ILE A 27 5.57 10.18 3.78
N GLY A 28 6.00 8.93 3.73
CA GLY A 28 6.90 8.39 4.75
C GLY A 28 7.59 7.11 4.30
N LYS A 29 8.25 6.47 5.27
CA LYS A 29 8.90 5.17 5.10
C LYS A 29 8.13 4.11 5.88
N VAL A 30 7.93 2.94 5.28
CA VAL A 30 7.31 1.79 5.95
C VAL A 30 8.22 1.35 7.10
N ALA A 31 7.72 1.33 8.33
CA ALA A 31 8.46 0.82 9.48
C ALA A 31 8.61 -0.72 9.45
N PRO A 32 9.61 -1.30 10.14
CA PRO A 32 9.71 -2.74 10.30
C PRO A 32 8.44 -3.34 10.91
N GLN A 33 8.04 -4.52 10.42
CA GLN A 33 6.84 -5.22 10.89
C GLN A 33 7.20 -6.63 11.38
N LYS A 34 6.54 -7.11 12.44
CA LYS A 34 6.74 -8.46 12.98
C LYS A 34 5.49 -9.30 12.74
N ILE A 35 5.64 -10.41 12.03
CA ILE A 35 4.57 -11.39 11.83
C ILE A 35 4.32 -12.09 13.16
N SER A 36 3.09 -12.04 13.66
CA SER A 36 2.75 -12.53 15.00
C SER A 36 2.92 -14.05 15.10
N LEU A 37 2.55 -14.77 14.04
CA LEU A 37 2.55 -16.23 14.02
C LEU A 37 3.95 -16.85 13.91
N SER A 38 4.83 -16.27 13.08
CA SER A 38 6.16 -16.84 12.81
C SER A 38 7.30 -16.12 13.51
N GLY A 39 7.04 -14.95 14.12
CA GLY A 39 8.06 -14.06 14.67
C GLY A 39 8.98 -13.41 13.64
N THR A 40 8.76 -13.67 12.34
CA THR A 40 9.58 -13.12 11.24
C THR A 40 9.47 -11.60 11.21
N VAL A 41 10.62 -10.92 11.12
CA VAL A 41 10.70 -9.45 11.00
C VAL A 41 10.86 -9.05 9.54
N LEU A 42 9.88 -8.33 9.01
CA LEU A 42 9.93 -7.66 7.72
C LEU A 42 10.62 -6.30 7.90
N LYS A 43 11.72 -6.07 7.17
CA LYS A 43 12.61 -4.91 7.40
C LYS A 43 11.97 -3.53 7.17
N GLY A 44 10.88 -3.43 6.41
CA GLY A 44 10.32 -2.13 6.00
C GLY A 44 11.23 -1.38 5.02
N GLY A 45 11.27 -0.05 5.13
CA GLY A 45 12.19 0.85 4.41
C GLY A 45 11.72 1.33 3.03
N ALA A 46 10.61 0.78 2.52
CA ALA A 46 10.00 1.24 1.28
C ALA A 46 9.35 2.63 1.47
N ASP A 47 9.28 3.41 0.41
CA ASP A 47 8.44 4.60 0.38
C ASP A 47 6.97 4.23 0.50
N GLN A 48 6.22 5.07 1.21
CA GLN A 48 4.80 4.92 1.42
C GLN A 48 4.12 6.28 1.33
N ILE A 49 2.92 6.28 0.76
CA ILE A 49 1.96 7.37 0.88
C ILE A 49 0.75 6.87 1.67
N LEU A 50 0.07 7.78 2.38
CA LEU A 50 -1.25 7.53 2.96
C LEU A 50 -2.29 8.31 2.15
N LEU A 51 -3.21 7.57 1.54
CA LEU A 51 -4.36 8.15 0.87
C LEU A 51 -5.40 8.61 1.91
N PRO A 52 -6.22 9.62 1.59
CA PRO A 52 -7.35 10.00 2.43
C PRO A 52 -8.25 8.81 2.72
N GLN A 53 -8.87 8.83 3.91
CA GLN A 53 -9.93 7.88 4.19
C GLN A 53 -11.05 8.07 3.17
N ASP A 54 -11.58 6.96 2.64
CA ASP A 54 -12.66 6.94 1.64
C ASP A 54 -12.32 7.65 0.32
N TRP A 55 -11.04 7.60 -0.11
CA TRP A 55 -10.63 8.15 -1.41
C TRP A 55 -11.43 7.54 -2.58
N PRO A 56 -11.79 8.33 -3.61
CA PRO A 56 -12.70 7.91 -4.67
C PRO A 56 -12.02 6.92 -5.63
N LEU A 57 -12.71 5.83 -5.97
CA LEU A 57 -12.19 4.85 -6.93
C LEU A 57 -12.02 5.43 -8.34
N GLU A 58 -12.69 6.54 -8.65
CA GLU A 58 -12.53 7.30 -9.88
C GLU A 58 -11.11 7.86 -10.06
N TRP A 59 -10.29 7.88 -9.01
CA TRP A 59 -8.88 8.24 -9.12
C TRP A 59 -8.04 7.14 -9.77
N ILE A 60 -8.54 5.90 -9.82
CA ILE A 60 -7.89 4.80 -10.54
C ILE A 60 -8.06 5.05 -12.04
N SER A 61 -6.94 5.30 -12.72
CA SER A 61 -6.92 5.55 -14.16
C SER A 61 -6.63 4.29 -14.98
N ASP A 62 -5.95 3.31 -14.38
CA ASP A 62 -5.67 2.02 -14.99
C ASP A 62 -5.43 0.96 -13.91
N PHE A 63 -5.60 -0.31 -14.27
CA PHE A 63 -5.25 -1.44 -13.43
C PHE A 63 -4.77 -2.63 -14.26
N ARG A 64 -3.88 -3.43 -13.68
CA ARG A 64 -3.46 -4.71 -14.24
C ARG A 64 -3.47 -5.81 -13.20
N ILE A 65 -3.74 -7.03 -13.66
CA ILE A 65 -3.58 -8.23 -12.85
C ILE A 65 -2.08 -8.56 -12.80
N VAL A 66 -1.56 -8.71 -11.59
CA VAL A 66 -0.19 -9.17 -11.35
C VAL A 66 -0.18 -10.70 -11.47
N PRO A 67 0.58 -11.28 -12.41
CA PRO A 67 0.71 -12.73 -12.52
C PRO A 67 1.30 -13.33 -11.24
N ASN A 68 0.83 -14.53 -10.87
CA ASN A 68 1.35 -15.28 -9.72
C ASN A 68 2.75 -15.85 -9.96
#